data_AF-A0A8I0S4V5-F1
#
_entry.id   AF-A0A8I0S4V5-F1
#
_cell.length_a   1.000
_cell.length_b   1.000
_cell.length_c   1.000
_cell.angle_alpha   90.00
_cell.angle_beta   90.00
_cell.angle_gamma   90.00
#
_symmetry.space_group_name_H-M   'P 1'
#
loop_
_entity.id
_entity.type
_entity.pdbx_description
1 polymer ?
#
loop_
_entity_poly.entity_id
_entity_poly.type
_entity_poly.pdbx_seq_one_letter_code
_entity_poly.pdbx_strand_id
1 'polypeptide(L)' 'MKISHLDHFVLTVANIEITCQFYQSALNFEVITFAENRKALQFGNQKINLHQAGKEFEPKAYRPTAGSADL' A
#
# COMPACT_ATOMS: atom_id res chain seq x y z
N MET A 1 25.92 -2.42 8.22
CA MET A 1 24.63 -1.79 7.89
C MET A 1 23.67 -2.02 9.06
N LYS A 2 23.07 -0.97 9.61
CA LYS A 2 22.12 -1.06 10.73
C LYS A 2 20.79 -0.46 10.27
N ILE A 3 19.74 -1.28 10.22
CA ILE A 3 18.39 -0.84 9.87
C ILE A 3 17.79 -0.08 11.06
N SER A 4 17.15 1.06 10.80
CA SER A 4 16.50 1.87 11.85
C SER A 4 15.06 1.43 12.09
N HIS A 5 14.24 1.40 11.04
CA HIS A 5 12.82 1.04 11.08
C HIS A 5 12.30 0.70 9.69
N LEU A 6 11.07 0.19 9.65
CA LEU A 6 10.27 0.04 8.44
C LEU A 6 9.58 1.37 8.12
N ASP A 7 9.81 1.93 6.93
CA ASP A 7 9.14 3.16 6.48
C ASP A 7 7.75 2.84 5.87
N HIS A 8 7.72 1.88 4.96
CA HIS A 8 6.51 1.41 4.29
C HIS A 8 6.69 0.01 3.71
N PHE A 9 5.58 -0.59 3.30
CA PHE A 9 5.55 -1.79 2.45
C PHE A 9 4.46 -1.64 1.39
N VAL A 10 4.44 -2.54 0.40
CA VAL A 10 3.43 -2.56 -0.66
C VAL A 10 2.40 -3.66 -0.37
N LEU A 11 1.12 -3.33 -0.50
CA LEU A 11 0.03 -4.29 -0.46
C LEU A 11 -0.61 -4.37 -1.85
N THR A 12 -0.54 -5.55 -2.46
CA THR A 12 -1.28 -5.83 -3.70
C THR A 12 -2.73 -6.14 -3.35
N VAL A 13 -3.69 -5.43 -3.92
CA VAL A 13 -5.11 -5.54 -3.60
C VAL A 13 -5.97 -5.74 -4.84
N ALA A 14 -7.13 -6.37 -4.69
CA ALA A 14 -8.05 -6.58 -5.82
C ALA A 14 -8.67 -5.27 -6.31
N ASN A 15 -8.97 -4.34 -5.40
CA ASN A 15 -9.52 -3.02 -5.71
C ASN A 15 -9.02 -1.98 -4.70
N ILE A 16 -8.52 -0.86 -5.21
CA ILE A 16 -7.92 0.19 -4.39
C ILE A 16 -8.99 0.95 -3.59
N GLU A 17 -10.12 1.29 -4.20
CA GLU A 17 -11.16 2.10 -3.56
C GLU A 17 -11.78 1.39 -2.35
N ILE A 18 -12.13 0.11 -2.50
CA ILE A 18 -12.67 -0.73 -1.43
C ILE A 18 -11.64 -0.88 -0.30
N THR A 19 -10.37 -1.09 -0.64
CA THR A 19 -9.29 -1.18 0.35
C THR A 19 -9.16 0.13 1.14
N CYS A 20 -9.15 1.26 0.44
CA CYS A 20 -9.10 2.58 1.06
C CYS A 20 -10.27 2.80 2.02
N GLN A 21 -11.49 2.51 1.58
CA GLN A 21 -12.68 2.62 2.43
C GLN A 21 -12.59 1.72 3.67
N PHE A 22 -12.11 0.49 3.52
CA PHE A 22 -11.95 -0.43 4.65
C PHE A 22 -10.96 0.10 5.68
N TYR A 23 -9.75 0.47 5.28
CA TYR A 23 -8.72 0.93 6.23
C TYR A 23 -9.03 2.29 6.84
N GLN A 24 -9.67 3.18 6.07
CA GLN A 24 -10.16 4.45 6.61
C GLN A 24 -11.27 4.25 7.64
N SER A 25 -12.23 3.35 7.38
CA SER A 25 -13.37 3.13 8.30
C SER A 25 -13.01 2.28 9.52
N ALA A 26 -12.21 1.23 9.34
CA ALA A 26 -11.89 0.28 10.41
C ALA A 26 -10.74 0.75 11.32
N LEU A 27 -9.74 1.43 10.76
CA LEU A 27 -8.50 1.78 11.46
C LEU A 27 -8.19 3.28 11.44
N ASN A 28 -9.06 4.10 10.84
CA ASN A 28 -8.89 5.55 10.72
C ASN A 28 -7.57 5.96 10.03
N PHE A 29 -7.13 5.16 9.04
CA PHE A 29 -5.97 5.49 8.22
C PHE A 29 -6.33 6.62 7.23
N GLU A 30 -5.37 7.50 6.95
CA GLU A 30 -5.55 8.57 5.98
C GLU A 30 -5.22 8.07 4.57
N VAL A 31 -6.13 8.29 3.62
CA VAL A 31 -5.89 7.96 2.21
C VAL A 31 -5.15 9.11 1.55
N ILE A 32 -3.88 8.89 1.22
CA ILE A 32 -3.06 9.87 0.51
C ILE A 32 -2.91 9.50 -0.96
N THR A 33 -2.81 10.52 -1.81
CA THR A 33 -2.53 10.38 -3.24
C THR A 33 -1.19 11.03 -3.53
N PHE A 34 -0.31 10.32 -4.24
CA PHE A 34 1.04 10.82 -4.54
C PHE A 34 1.49 10.35 -5.93
N ALA A 35 2.48 11.05 -6.49
CA ALA A 35 2.98 10.83 -7.84
C ALA A 35 1.82 10.74 -8.87
N GLU A 36 1.93 9.82 -9.84
CA GLU A 36 0.96 9.58 -10.91
C GLU A 36 -0.31 8.87 -10.41
N ASN A 37 -1.07 9.52 -9.52
CA ASN A 37 -2.31 9.01 -8.92
C ASN A 37 -2.18 7.73 -8.09
N ARG A 38 -0.97 7.44 -7.59
CA ARG A 38 -0.77 6.29 -6.68
C ARG A 38 -1.42 6.57 -5.34
N LYS A 39 -2.05 5.55 -4.76
CA LYS A 39 -2.71 5.62 -3.45
C LYS A 39 -1.88 4.95 -2.38
N ALA A 40 -1.88 5.52 -1.18
CA ALA A 40 -1.35 4.90 0.01
C ALA A 40 -2.25 5.18 1.23
N LEU A 41 -2.09 4.34 2.24
CA LEU A 41 -2.73 4.46 3.55
C LEU A 41 -1.68 4.92 4.56
N GLN A 42 -1.80 6.16 5.04
CA GLN A 42 -0.90 6.75 6.03
C GLN A 42 -1.41 6.47 7.45
N PHE A 43 -0.51 6.08 8.34
CA PHE A 43 -0.78 5.87 9.76
C PHE A 43 0.45 6.22 10.59
N GLY A 44 0.29 7.14 11.54
CA GLY A 44 1.44 7.74 12.24
C GLY A 44 2.47 8.27 11.25
N ASN A 45 3.72 7.81 11.37
CA ASN A 45 4.83 8.20 10.50
C ASN A 45 5.16 7.15 9.41
N GLN A 46 4.29 6.19 9.16
CA GLN A 46 4.49 5.09 8.20
C GLN A 46 3.32 5.03 7.21
N LYS A 47 3.51 4.27 6.12
CA LYS A 47 2.44 4.07 5.13
C LYS A 47 2.40 2.67 4.53
N ILE A 48 1.24 2.33 3.96
CA ILE A 48 1.07 1.17 3.07
C ILE A 48 0.83 1.70 1.67
N ASN A 49 1.73 1.40 0.73
CA ASN A 49 1.48 1.69 -0.68
C ASN A 49 0.55 0.64 -1.27
N LEU A 50 -0.44 1.06 -2.06
CA LEU A 50 -1.39 0.14 -2.67
C LEU A 50 -1.08 -0.07 -4.15
N HIS A 51 -1.01 -1.33 -4.56
CA HIS A 51 -0.99 -1.74 -5.97
C HIS A 51 -2.27 -2.52 -6.26
N GLN A 52 -2.88 -2.30 -7.41
CA GLN A 52 -4.00 -3.14 -7.83
C GLN A 52 -3.48 -4.38 -8.57
N ALA A 53 -4.00 -5.55 -8.23
CA ALA A 53 -3.69 -6.80 -8.93
C ALA A 53 -3.95 -6.66 -10.44
N GLY A 54 -2.96 -7.04 -11.25
CA GLY A 54 -2.96 -6.89 -12.71
C GLY A 54 -2.64 -5.47 -13.21
N LYS A 55 -2.40 -4.51 -12.32
CA LYS A 55 -2.00 -3.12 -12.61
C LYS A 55 -0.91 -2.65 -11.65
N GLU A 56 0.00 -3.54 -11.29
CA GLU A 56 1.09 -3.20 -10.37
C GLU A 56 2.10 -2.27 -11.05
N PHE A 57 2.78 -1.46 -10.23
CA PHE A 57 3.85 -0.58 -10.70
C PHE A 57 5.21 -1.22 -10.45
N GLU A 58 6.19 -0.99 -11.32
CA GLU A 58 7.56 -1.43 -11.05
C GLU A 58 8.26 -0.48 -10.06
N PRO A 59 9.11 -0.99 -9.14
CA PRO A 59 9.35 -2.42 -8.89
C PRO A 59 8.20 -3.07 -8.11
N LYS A 60 7.97 -4.36 -8.36
CA LYS A 60 6.99 -5.20 -7.64
C LYS A 60 7.56 -6.57 -7.28
N ALA A 61 6.89 -7.26 -6.36
CA ALA A 61 7.19 -8.66 -6.05
C ALA A 61 7.21 -9.54 -7.31
N TYR A 62 8.03 -10.60 -7.30
CA TYR A 62 8.09 -11.57 -8.40
C TYR A 62 6.73 -12.25 -8.70
N ARG A 63 5.89 -12.41 -7.66
CA ARG A 63 4.53 -12.96 -7.76
C ARG A 63 3.56 -12.11 -6.93
N PRO A 64 3.14 -10.94 -7.44
CA PRO A 64 2.22 -10.08 -6.71
C PRO A 64 0.88 -10.82 -6.57
N THR A 65 0.47 -11.07 -5.33
CA THR A 65 -0.76 -11.81 -5.03
C THR A 65 -1.70 -10.89 -4.26
N ALA A 66 -2.97 -10.81 -4.67
CA ALA A 66 -3.94 -9.99 -3.96
C ALA A 66 -4.05 -10.41 -2.48
N GLY A 67 -3.95 -9.45 -1.56
CA GLY A 67 -3.90 -9.67 -0.12
C GLY A 67 -2.50 -9.99 0.44
N SER A 68 -1.48 -10.14 -0.41
CA SER A 68 -0.09 -10.29 0.03
C SER A 68 0.64 -8.95 0.09
N ALA A 69 1.60 -8.88 1.01
CA ALA A 69 2.47 -7.74 1.20
C ALA A 69 3.90 -8.09 0.79
N ASP A 70 4.59 -7.15 0.16
CA ASP A 70 6.00 -7.25 -0.20
C ASP A 70 6.82 -6.08 0.35
N LEU A 71 8.11 -6.36 0.60
CA LEU A 71 9.09 -5.50 1.26
C LEU A 71 10.42 -5.48 0.50
#